data_AF-A0A257TRQ3-F1
#
_entry.id   AF-A0A257TRQ3-F1
#
_cell.length_a   1.000
_cell.length_b   1.000
_cell.length_c   1.000
_cell.angle_alpha   90.00
_cell.angle_beta   90.00
_cell.angle_gamma   90.00
#
_symmetry.space_group_name_H-M   'P 1'
#
loop_
_entity.id
_entity.type
_entity.pdbx_description
1 polymer ?
#
loop_
_entity_poly.entity_id
_entity_poly.type
_entity_poly.pdbx_seq_one_letter_code
_entity_poly.pdbx_strand_id
1 'polypeptide(L)'
;MRERIMANNASTTETAASTDSAAETDFFSGYKWCLNPIMKLNDLWTRMESELHRFPGLKASWQCEESKVNLYLFACAISCTVDDYFSRRHYIRPLADHFPKLRRGVSLAEDMINMTLTVGGMLKFKEVSRFRAKLDEFVEHVCNLLLSTEYSVESRLLEIESCFGELRSSVVSAALGNARMRLNEGYRCQDLTYHDLITLAERYIETGPELEGRFLVVGARTAGSYFAPLLKVYLEGRGASNISWVTVRPKYGTHGIERKRLRQLLRDEPTVILTDDYSN
;
A
#
# COMPACT_ATOMS: atom_id res chain seq x y z
N MET A 1 -7.86 58.46 4.27
CA MET A 1 -8.49 57.44 3.39
C MET A 1 -7.60 56.21 3.18
N ARG A 2 -6.26 56.35 3.08
CA ARG A 2 -5.32 55.20 2.99
C ARG A 2 -5.19 54.35 4.27
N GLU A 3 -5.29 54.95 5.46
CA GLU A 3 -5.22 54.20 6.74
C GLU A 3 -6.43 53.29 6.99
N ARG A 4 -7.61 53.64 6.45
CA ARG A 4 -8.82 52.81 6.55
C ARG A 4 -8.78 51.57 5.65
N ILE A 5 -8.00 51.60 4.57
CA ILE A 5 -7.83 50.46 3.65
C ILE A 5 -6.82 49.45 4.20
N MET A 6 -5.77 49.91 4.90
CA MET A 6 -4.79 49.01 5.52
C MET A 6 -5.33 48.31 6.78
N ALA A 7 -6.16 48.97 7.58
CA ALA A 7 -6.82 48.34 8.74
C ALA A 7 -7.82 47.25 8.33
N ASN A 8 -8.56 47.45 7.22
CA ASN A 8 -9.47 46.42 6.71
C ASN A 8 -8.71 45.21 6.15
N ASN A 9 -7.56 45.40 5.50
CA ASN A 9 -6.78 44.26 4.98
C ASN A 9 -6.13 43.43 6.09
N ALA A 10 -5.65 44.07 7.16
CA ALA A 10 -5.09 43.38 8.33
C ALA A 10 -6.15 42.58 9.10
N SER A 11 -7.34 43.17 9.33
CA SER A 11 -8.44 42.45 9.99
C SER A 11 -9.00 41.30 9.13
N THR A 12 -9.01 41.44 7.80
CA THR A 12 -9.48 40.38 6.89
C THR A 12 -8.48 39.22 6.79
N THR A 13 -7.17 39.50 6.86
CA THR A 13 -6.12 38.45 6.83
C THR A 13 -6.01 37.70 8.15
N GLU A 14 -6.15 38.36 9.30
CA GLU A 14 -6.21 37.69 10.60
C GLU A 14 -7.46 36.80 10.73
N THR A 15 -8.60 37.26 10.24
CA THR A 15 -9.85 36.47 10.30
C THR A 15 -9.78 35.24 9.40
N ALA A 16 -9.24 35.37 8.18
CA ALA A 16 -9.04 34.24 7.27
C ALA A 16 -8.03 33.21 7.84
N ALA A 17 -6.88 33.65 8.35
CA ALA A 17 -5.88 32.78 8.96
C ALA A 17 -6.41 32.05 10.22
N SER A 18 -7.24 32.72 11.03
CA SER A 18 -7.86 32.09 12.21
C SER A 18 -8.92 31.05 11.85
N THR A 19 -9.61 31.24 10.72
CA THR A 19 -10.64 30.31 10.22
C THR A 19 -10.01 29.05 9.61
N ASP A 20 -8.92 29.22 8.85
CA ASP A 20 -8.15 28.09 8.30
C ASP A 20 -7.52 27.24 9.40
N SER A 21 -6.96 27.87 10.44
CA SER A 21 -6.39 27.14 11.59
C SER A 21 -7.44 26.36 12.39
N ALA A 22 -8.66 26.88 12.53
CA ALA A 22 -9.77 26.17 13.18
C ALA A 22 -10.25 24.97 12.34
N ALA A 23 -10.37 25.14 11.02
CA ALA A 23 -10.73 24.06 10.09
C ALA A 23 -9.66 22.96 10.04
N GLU A 24 -8.38 23.34 10.09
CA GLU A 24 -7.24 22.44 10.18
C GLU A 24 -7.28 21.63 11.48
N THR A 25 -7.49 22.30 12.62
CA THR A 25 -7.60 21.66 13.93
C THR A 25 -8.76 20.68 13.98
N ASP A 26 -9.93 21.08 13.47
CA ASP A 26 -11.11 20.20 13.39
C ASP A 26 -10.82 18.97 12.53
N PHE A 27 -10.23 19.17 11.35
CA PHE A 27 -9.86 18.09 10.45
C PHE A 27 -8.92 17.08 11.11
N PHE A 28 -7.81 17.56 11.71
CA PHE A 28 -6.79 16.71 12.35
C PHE A 28 -7.24 16.11 13.68
N SER A 29 -8.25 16.68 14.35
CA SER A 29 -8.83 16.11 15.57
C SER A 29 -9.41 14.71 15.36
N GLY A 30 -9.85 14.40 14.13
CA GLY A 30 -10.32 13.07 13.71
C GLY A 30 -9.21 12.01 13.59
N TYR A 31 -7.95 12.43 13.55
CA TYR A 31 -6.77 11.57 13.32
C TYR A 31 -5.97 11.26 14.59
N LYS A 32 -6.57 11.42 15.79
CA LYS A 32 -5.93 11.04 17.07
C LYS A 32 -5.38 9.60 17.11
N TRP A 33 -5.94 8.72 16.29
CA TRP A 33 -5.50 7.33 16.16
C TRP A 33 -4.10 7.17 15.53
N CYS A 34 -3.58 8.18 14.81
CA CYS A 34 -2.24 8.16 14.21
C CYS A 34 -1.12 7.99 15.25
N LEU A 35 -1.41 8.26 16.53
CA LEU A 35 -0.50 8.02 17.65
C LEU A 35 -0.30 6.52 17.97
N ASN A 36 -1.07 5.62 17.36
CA ASN A 36 -0.86 4.18 17.45
C ASN A 36 -0.17 3.65 16.17
N PRO A 37 1.17 3.53 16.16
CA PRO A 37 1.91 3.13 14.97
C PRO A 37 1.78 1.66 14.58
N ILE A 38 1.19 0.82 15.45
CA ILE A 38 1.14 -0.64 15.28
C ILE A 38 -0.33 -1.11 15.33
N MET A 39 -1.12 -0.61 14.39
CA MET A 39 -2.53 -0.98 14.25
C MET A 39 -2.71 -2.45 13.88
N LYS A 40 -3.81 -3.03 14.35
CA LYS A 40 -4.26 -4.34 13.85
C LYS A 40 -4.92 -4.17 12.48
N LEU A 41 -4.99 -5.25 11.72
CA LEU A 41 -5.62 -5.24 10.41
C LEU A 41 -7.10 -4.86 10.48
N ASN A 42 -7.82 -5.29 11.52
CA ASN A 42 -9.20 -4.84 11.76
C ASN A 42 -9.29 -3.33 11.99
N ASP A 43 -8.33 -2.75 12.72
CA ASP A 43 -8.31 -1.30 12.93
C ASP A 43 -8.07 -0.59 11.61
N LEU A 44 -7.13 -1.06 10.78
CA LEU A 44 -6.88 -0.52 9.45
C LEU A 44 -8.13 -0.56 8.56
N TRP A 45 -8.86 -1.68 8.56
CA TRP A 45 -10.13 -1.79 7.84
C TRP A 45 -11.16 -0.78 8.33
N THR A 46 -11.32 -0.62 9.64
CA THR A 46 -12.24 0.37 10.21
C THR A 46 -11.84 1.80 9.86
N ARG A 47 -10.54 2.13 9.85
CA ARG A 47 -10.07 3.47 9.47
C ARG A 47 -10.26 3.75 7.99
N MET A 48 -9.94 2.79 7.12
CA MET A 48 -10.20 2.90 5.68
C MET A 48 -11.70 3.13 5.40
N GLU A 49 -12.59 2.37 6.05
CA GLU A 49 -14.04 2.56 5.92
C GLU A 49 -14.48 3.95 6.40
N SER A 50 -13.95 4.42 7.54
CA SER A 50 -14.30 5.75 8.06
C SER A 50 -13.85 6.86 7.12
N GLU A 51 -12.67 6.71 6.52
CA GLU A 51 -12.12 7.68 5.57
C GLU A 51 -12.93 7.71 4.27
N LEU A 52 -13.31 6.54 3.73
CA LEU A 52 -14.18 6.44 2.55
C LEU A 52 -15.52 7.14 2.76
N HIS A 53 -16.18 6.92 3.91
CA HIS A 53 -17.45 7.59 4.22
C HIS A 53 -17.32 9.09 4.44
N ARG A 54 -16.17 9.54 4.95
CA ARG A 54 -15.89 10.97 5.19
C ARG A 54 -15.59 11.71 3.90
N PHE A 55 -14.92 11.04 2.95
CA PHE A 55 -14.37 11.66 1.74
C PHE A 55 -15.38 12.52 0.96
N PRO A 56 -16.62 12.07 0.64
CA PRO A 56 -17.59 12.88 -0.12
C PRO A 56 -18.05 14.16 0.59
N GLY A 57 -17.88 14.24 1.91
CA GLY A 57 -18.25 15.40 2.72
C GLY A 57 -17.16 16.48 2.80
N LEU A 58 -15.95 16.21 2.29
CA LEU A 58 -14.83 17.15 2.33
C LEU A 58 -15.02 18.25 1.29
N LYS A 59 -14.82 19.51 1.72
CA LYS A 59 -15.07 20.70 0.88
C LYS A 59 -13.80 21.40 0.44
N ALA A 60 -12.75 21.36 1.26
CA ALA A 60 -11.49 22.00 0.94
C ALA A 60 -10.59 21.05 0.15
N SER A 61 -9.97 21.55 -0.92
CA SER A 61 -9.10 20.74 -1.79
C SER A 61 -7.96 20.06 -1.02
N TRP A 62 -7.32 20.77 -0.09
CA TRP A 62 -6.26 20.19 0.74
C TRP A 62 -6.77 19.03 1.61
N GLN A 63 -8.01 19.08 2.12
CA GLN A 63 -8.58 17.97 2.89
C GLN A 63 -8.80 16.74 2.02
N CYS A 64 -9.27 16.95 0.79
CA CYS A 64 -9.44 15.88 -0.19
C CYS A 64 -8.10 15.22 -0.52
N GLU A 65 -7.04 16.01 -0.75
CA GLU A 65 -5.70 15.48 -1.03
C GLU A 65 -5.14 14.70 0.17
N GLU A 66 -5.23 15.24 1.39
CA GLU A 66 -4.85 14.52 2.62
C GLU A 66 -5.62 13.20 2.77
N SER A 67 -6.92 13.22 2.46
CA SER A 67 -7.76 12.02 2.52
C SER A 67 -7.35 10.97 1.48
N LYS A 68 -7.03 11.36 0.24
CA LYS A 68 -6.48 10.46 -0.79
C LYS A 68 -5.19 9.79 -0.31
N VAL A 69 -4.29 10.57 0.29
CA VAL A 69 -3.04 10.05 0.85
C VAL A 69 -3.31 9.03 1.96
N ASN A 70 -4.23 9.33 2.88
CA ASN A 70 -4.62 8.39 3.94
C ASN A 70 -5.18 7.08 3.38
N LEU A 71 -6.10 7.14 2.42
CA LEU A 71 -6.66 5.97 1.74
C LEU A 71 -5.55 5.10 1.11
N TYR A 72 -4.61 5.74 0.41
CA TYR A 72 -3.44 5.08 -0.16
C TYR A 72 -2.56 4.41 0.90
N LEU A 73 -2.22 5.11 1.98
CA LEU A 73 -1.41 4.56 3.06
C LEU A 73 -2.09 3.37 3.73
N PHE A 74 -3.41 3.41 3.94
CA PHE A 74 -4.15 2.27 4.47
C PHE A 74 -4.14 1.07 3.52
N ALA A 75 -4.45 1.28 2.24
CA ALA A 75 -4.48 0.20 1.26
C ALA A 75 -3.13 -0.52 1.17
N CYS A 76 -2.03 0.23 1.11
CA CYS A 76 -0.68 -0.32 1.11
C CYS A 76 -0.31 -0.99 2.44
N ALA A 77 -0.69 -0.42 3.59
CA ALA A 77 -0.47 -1.03 4.90
C ALA A 77 -1.21 -2.36 5.06
N ILE A 78 -2.46 -2.43 4.60
CA ILE A 78 -3.28 -3.66 4.56
C ILE A 78 -2.59 -4.69 3.68
N SER A 79 -2.24 -4.34 2.44
CA SER A 79 -1.55 -5.23 1.49
C SER A 79 -0.25 -5.78 2.08
N CYS A 80 0.60 -4.90 2.62
CA CYS A 80 1.85 -5.27 3.27
C CYS A 80 1.63 -6.21 4.48
N THR A 81 0.60 -5.95 5.30
CA THR A 81 0.29 -6.77 6.49
C THR A 81 -0.20 -8.16 6.11
N VAL A 82 -1.08 -8.25 5.11
CA VAL A 82 -1.59 -9.52 4.56
C VAL A 82 -0.43 -10.34 3.99
N ASP A 83 0.39 -9.70 3.18
CA ASP A 83 1.55 -10.30 2.57
C ASP A 83 2.58 -10.76 3.62
N ASP A 84 2.79 -9.97 4.67
CA ASP A 84 3.65 -10.34 5.79
C ASP A 84 3.12 -11.54 6.53
N TYR A 85 1.82 -11.59 6.80
CA TYR A 85 1.19 -12.72 7.42
C TYR A 85 1.43 -14.02 6.63
N PHE A 86 1.23 -13.99 5.32
CA PHE A 86 1.46 -15.17 4.47
C PHE A 86 2.93 -15.49 4.25
N SER A 87 3.83 -14.53 4.47
CA SER A 87 5.29 -14.74 4.38
C SER A 87 5.93 -15.24 5.68
N ARG A 88 5.22 -15.20 6.82
CA ARG A 88 5.74 -15.65 8.12
C ARG A 88 5.96 -17.16 8.09
N ARG A 89 7.19 -17.54 7.75
CA ARG A 89 7.71 -18.89 7.96
C ARG A 89 8.25 -19.00 9.39
N HIS A 90 7.83 -20.02 10.13
CA HIS A 90 8.55 -20.43 11.32
C HIS A 90 9.90 -21.01 10.87
N TYR A 91 10.96 -20.26 11.13
CA TYR A 91 12.32 -20.57 10.68
C TYR A 91 13.00 -21.43 11.77
N ILE A 92 13.00 -22.76 11.62
CA ILE A 92 13.77 -23.68 12.50
C ILE A 92 15.06 -24.15 11.84
N ARG A 93 15.44 -23.57 10.69
CA ARG A 93 16.71 -23.78 10.00
C ARG A 93 17.97 -23.72 10.88
N PRO A 94 18.08 -22.89 11.94
CA PRO A 94 19.22 -22.94 12.86
C PRO A 94 19.40 -24.31 13.55
N LEU A 95 18.32 -25.07 13.76
CA LEU A 95 18.40 -26.47 14.24
C LEU A 95 18.91 -27.41 13.15
N ALA A 96 18.63 -27.16 11.87
CA ALA A 96 19.11 -27.98 10.77
C ALA A 96 20.63 -27.85 10.56
N ASP A 97 21.20 -26.67 10.85
CA ASP A 97 22.63 -26.41 10.77
C ASP A 97 23.41 -27.11 11.91
N HIS A 98 22.78 -27.29 13.09
CA HIS A 98 23.36 -28.05 14.21
C HIS A 98 23.18 -29.58 14.06
N PHE A 99 22.18 -30.04 13.30
CA PHE A 99 21.87 -31.47 13.13
C PHE A 99 21.75 -31.87 11.65
N PRO A 100 22.87 -31.98 10.90
CA PRO A 100 22.87 -32.22 9.46
C PRO A 100 22.21 -33.55 9.04
N LYS A 101 22.22 -34.57 9.92
CA LYS A 101 21.54 -35.87 9.69
C LYS A 101 20.01 -35.76 9.74
N LEU A 102 19.47 -34.72 10.37
CA LEU A 102 18.03 -34.46 10.50
C LEU A 102 17.52 -33.45 9.47
N ARG A 103 18.38 -32.90 8.60
CA ARG A 103 18.04 -31.84 7.62
C ARG A 103 16.80 -32.14 6.77
N ARG A 104 16.61 -33.40 6.35
CA ARG A 104 15.40 -33.84 5.62
C ARG A 104 14.15 -33.89 6.50
N GLY A 105 14.30 -34.32 7.75
CA GLY A 105 13.21 -34.37 8.74
C GLY A 105 12.82 -32.97 9.24
N VAL A 106 13.79 -32.07 9.44
CA VAL A 106 13.56 -30.67 9.82
C VAL A 106 12.85 -29.93 8.70
N SER A 107 13.20 -30.16 7.42
CA SER A 107 12.49 -29.55 6.29
C SER A 107 11.03 -30.02 6.22
N LEU A 108 10.76 -31.31 6.43
CA LEU A 108 9.40 -31.84 6.44
C LEU A 108 8.60 -31.35 7.66
N ALA A 109 9.23 -31.26 8.83
CA ALA A 109 8.63 -30.70 10.02
C ALA A 109 8.36 -29.19 9.86
N GLU A 110 9.27 -28.43 9.24
CA GLU A 110 9.05 -27.04 8.85
C GLU A 110 7.84 -26.92 7.95
N ASP A 111 7.73 -27.76 6.92
CA ASP A 111 6.63 -27.69 5.98
C ASP A 111 5.30 -28.07 6.67
N MET A 112 5.29 -29.05 7.57
CA MET A 112 4.10 -29.42 8.36
C MET A 112 3.70 -28.35 9.39
N ILE A 113 4.67 -27.76 10.10
CA ILE A 113 4.45 -26.68 11.08
C ILE A 113 3.94 -25.44 10.37
N ASN A 114 4.54 -25.07 9.23
CA ASN A 114 4.06 -23.93 8.43
C ASN A 114 2.70 -24.23 7.80
N MET A 115 2.38 -25.48 7.46
CA MET A 115 1.06 -25.87 6.95
C MET A 115 -0.03 -25.86 8.03
N THR A 116 0.32 -26.13 9.30
CA THR A 116 -0.65 -26.21 10.42
C THR A 116 -0.79 -24.90 11.21
N LEU A 117 0.28 -24.11 11.36
CA LEU A 117 0.27 -22.84 12.10
C LEU A 117 -0.09 -21.63 11.25
N THR A 118 0.18 -21.67 9.95
CA THR A 118 -0.42 -20.69 9.05
C THR A 118 -1.89 -21.08 8.92
N VAL A 119 -2.81 -20.12 9.05
CA VAL A 119 -4.25 -20.32 8.76
C VAL A 119 -4.52 -21.00 7.39
N GLY A 120 -3.50 -21.13 6.53
CA GLY A 120 -3.48 -22.02 5.36
C GLY A 120 -3.81 -23.50 5.61
N GLY A 121 -3.87 -23.98 6.85
CA GLY A 121 -4.49 -25.29 7.17
C GLY A 121 -6.03 -25.28 7.08
N MET A 122 -6.66 -24.12 7.31
CA MET A 122 -8.12 -23.93 7.27
C MET A 122 -8.61 -23.26 5.97
N LEU A 123 -7.82 -22.35 5.40
CA LEU A 123 -8.19 -21.62 4.18
C LEU A 123 -7.68 -22.34 2.94
N LYS A 124 -8.55 -22.50 1.94
CA LYS A 124 -8.15 -23.13 0.68
C LYS A 124 -7.21 -22.20 -0.08
N PHE A 125 -6.17 -22.77 -0.70
CA PHE A 125 -5.24 -22.05 -1.57
C PHE A 125 -5.94 -21.10 -2.57
N LYS A 126 -7.03 -21.57 -3.18
CA LYS A 126 -7.81 -20.80 -4.15
C LYS A 126 -8.44 -19.54 -3.53
N GLU A 127 -8.87 -19.60 -2.27
CA GLU A 127 -9.48 -18.46 -1.58
C GLU A 127 -8.45 -17.39 -1.29
N VAL A 128 -7.27 -17.78 -0.78
CA VAL A 128 -6.14 -16.86 -0.55
C VAL A 128 -5.68 -16.22 -1.86
N SER A 129 -5.56 -17.00 -2.94
CA SER A 129 -5.14 -16.46 -4.23
C SER A 129 -6.15 -15.47 -4.81
N ARG A 130 -7.46 -15.75 -4.70
CA ARG A 130 -8.51 -14.82 -5.14
C ARG A 130 -8.54 -13.56 -4.28
N PHE A 131 -8.41 -13.71 -2.97
CA PHE A 131 -8.34 -12.58 -2.05
C PHE A 131 -7.15 -11.67 -2.38
N ARG A 132 -5.95 -12.23 -2.59
CA ARG A 132 -4.77 -11.44 -2.98
C ARG A 132 -4.97 -10.73 -4.32
N ALA A 133 -5.54 -11.39 -5.33
CA ALA A 133 -5.82 -10.75 -6.61
C ALA A 133 -6.78 -9.56 -6.47
N LYS A 134 -7.86 -9.71 -5.69
CA LYS A 134 -8.78 -8.61 -5.37
C LYS A 134 -8.13 -7.50 -4.55
N LEU A 135 -7.23 -7.86 -3.64
CA LEU A 135 -6.49 -6.90 -2.82
C LEU A 135 -5.53 -6.07 -3.69
N ASP A 136 -4.86 -6.70 -4.66
CA ASP A 136 -4.03 -5.99 -5.63
C ASP A 136 -4.86 -5.01 -6.46
N GLU A 137 -6.03 -5.44 -6.95
CA GLU A 137 -6.98 -4.60 -7.68
C GLU A 137 -7.45 -3.40 -6.82
N PHE A 138 -7.82 -3.64 -5.57
CA PHE A 138 -8.20 -2.58 -4.62
C PHE A 138 -7.08 -1.56 -4.42
N VAL A 139 -5.84 -2.00 -4.24
CA VAL A 139 -4.69 -1.11 -4.09
C VAL A 139 -4.49 -0.26 -5.35
N GLU A 140 -4.66 -0.86 -6.53
CA GLU A 140 -4.59 -0.13 -7.81
C GLU A 140 -5.70 0.91 -7.96
N HIS A 141 -6.94 0.60 -7.57
CA HIS A 141 -8.04 1.57 -7.58
C HIS A 141 -7.75 2.77 -6.67
N VAL A 142 -7.19 2.52 -5.48
CA VAL A 142 -6.79 3.59 -4.56
C VAL A 142 -5.60 4.40 -5.09
N CYS A 143 -4.60 3.77 -5.71
CA CYS A 143 -3.50 4.49 -6.37
C CYS A 143 -4.00 5.36 -7.53
N ASN A 144 -4.97 4.86 -8.30
CA ASN A 144 -5.64 5.63 -9.34
C ASN A 144 -6.38 6.85 -8.77
N LEU A 145 -7.08 6.69 -7.64
CA LEU A 145 -7.72 7.80 -6.96
C LEU A 145 -6.71 8.85 -6.51
N LEU A 146 -5.58 8.44 -5.93
CA LEU A 146 -4.51 9.36 -5.50
C LEU A 146 -3.97 10.19 -6.66
N LEU A 147 -3.80 9.58 -7.84
CA LEU A 147 -3.30 10.26 -9.04
C LEU A 147 -4.39 11.01 -9.82
N SER A 148 -5.65 10.88 -9.43
CA SER A 148 -6.78 11.43 -10.18
C SER A 148 -7.02 12.91 -9.91
N THR A 149 -7.40 13.63 -10.97
CA THR A 149 -7.96 14.99 -10.90
C THR A 149 -9.45 14.96 -10.53
N GLU A 150 -9.97 16.06 -9.98
CA GLU A 150 -11.31 16.20 -9.38
C GLU A 150 -12.48 15.63 -10.20
N TYR A 151 -12.43 15.70 -11.53
CA TYR A 151 -13.54 15.28 -12.42
C TYR A 151 -13.84 13.77 -12.43
N SER A 152 -12.97 12.91 -11.89
CA SER A 152 -13.15 11.44 -11.93
C SER A 152 -13.28 10.78 -10.56
N VAL A 153 -13.43 11.56 -9.50
CA VAL A 153 -13.31 11.06 -8.12
C VAL A 153 -14.51 10.20 -7.71
N GLU A 154 -15.72 10.62 -8.05
CA GLU A 154 -16.97 9.96 -7.61
C GLU A 154 -17.09 8.52 -8.12
N SER A 155 -16.82 8.28 -9.42
CA SER A 155 -16.88 6.94 -10.00
C SER A 155 -15.81 6.01 -9.39
N ARG A 156 -14.61 6.54 -9.13
CA ARG A 156 -13.51 5.78 -8.52
C ARG A 156 -13.80 5.42 -7.08
N LEU A 157 -14.43 6.32 -6.32
CA LEU A 157 -14.86 6.02 -4.95
C LEU A 157 -15.85 4.87 -4.92
N LEU A 158 -16.81 4.83 -5.85
CA LEU A 158 -17.77 3.73 -5.94
C LEU A 158 -17.09 2.38 -6.23
N GLU A 159 -16.10 2.38 -7.14
CA GLU A 159 -15.29 1.19 -7.44
C GLU A 159 -14.50 0.71 -6.21
N ILE A 160 -13.89 1.65 -5.48
CA ILE A 160 -13.15 1.37 -4.25
C ILE A 160 -14.09 0.83 -3.17
N GLU A 161 -15.25 1.43 -2.94
CA GLU A 161 -16.24 1.00 -1.94
C GLU A 161 -16.76 -0.41 -2.24
N SER A 162 -17.08 -0.69 -3.50
CA SER A 162 -17.52 -2.02 -3.94
C SER A 162 -16.42 -3.07 -3.67
N CYS A 163 -15.19 -2.80 -4.12
CA CYS A 163 -14.06 -3.72 -3.92
C CYS A 163 -13.72 -3.90 -2.43
N PHE A 164 -13.81 -2.83 -1.65
CA PHE A 164 -13.59 -2.82 -0.21
C PHE A 164 -14.60 -3.70 0.54
N GLY A 165 -15.89 -3.58 0.22
CA GLY A 165 -16.95 -4.38 0.84
C GLY A 165 -16.75 -5.89 0.62
N GLU A 166 -16.35 -6.27 -0.59
CA GLU A 166 -16.02 -7.66 -0.93
C GLU A 166 -14.78 -8.18 -0.19
N LEU A 167 -13.73 -7.37 -0.08
CA LEU A 167 -12.51 -7.75 0.64
C LEU A 167 -12.77 -7.92 2.13
N ARG A 168 -13.48 -6.95 2.73
CA ARG A 168 -13.75 -6.93 4.17
C ARG A 168 -14.62 -8.11 4.62
N SER A 169 -15.61 -8.50 3.81
CA SER A 169 -16.51 -9.62 4.10
C SER A 169 -15.89 -11.00 3.89
N SER A 170 -14.67 -11.07 3.33
CA SER A 170 -14.01 -12.35 3.06
C SER A 170 -13.56 -13.08 4.33
N VAL A 171 -13.60 -14.42 4.29
CA VAL A 171 -13.11 -15.28 5.38
C VAL A 171 -11.62 -15.06 5.67
N VAL A 172 -10.84 -14.72 4.63
CA VAL A 172 -9.42 -14.38 4.75
C VAL A 172 -9.26 -13.13 5.62
N SER A 173 -10.02 -12.07 5.35
CA SER A 173 -9.99 -10.85 6.16
C SER A 173 -10.30 -11.13 7.63
N ALA A 174 -11.36 -11.90 7.90
CA ALA A 174 -11.74 -12.28 9.26
C ALA A 174 -10.62 -13.04 9.99
N ALA A 175 -9.95 -13.97 9.32
CA ALA A 175 -8.87 -14.74 9.92
C ALA A 175 -7.59 -13.92 10.17
N LEU A 176 -7.37 -12.85 9.41
CA LEU A 176 -6.22 -11.97 9.52
C LEU A 176 -6.44 -10.77 10.46
N GLY A 177 -7.63 -10.61 11.05
CA GLY A 177 -8.01 -9.39 11.74
C GLY A 177 -7.09 -8.94 12.89
N ASN A 178 -6.40 -9.88 13.54
CA ASN A 178 -5.44 -9.60 14.61
C ASN A 178 -3.98 -9.47 14.12
N ALA A 179 -3.71 -9.66 12.83
CA ALA A 179 -2.40 -9.37 12.26
C ALA A 179 -2.08 -7.89 12.47
N ARG A 180 -0.83 -7.58 12.80
CA ARG A 180 -0.40 -6.21 13.07
C ARG A 180 0.44 -5.70 11.92
N MET A 181 0.19 -4.46 11.53
CA MET A 181 1.01 -3.78 10.55
C MET A 181 2.43 -3.58 11.06
N ARG A 182 3.36 -3.49 10.12
CA ARG A 182 4.70 -2.96 10.36
C ARG A 182 4.74 -1.55 9.81
N LEU A 183 5.46 -0.68 10.51
CA LEU A 183 5.76 0.65 10.00
C LEU A 183 6.62 0.54 8.75
N ASN A 184 6.28 1.33 7.74
CA ASN A 184 7.11 1.45 6.55
C ASN A 184 8.36 2.29 6.91
N GLU A 185 9.54 1.73 6.65
CA GLU A 185 10.83 2.35 6.97
C GLU A 185 11.11 3.58 6.09
N GLY A 186 10.70 3.57 4.82
CA GLY A 186 10.82 4.72 3.92
C GLY A 186 10.12 5.97 4.44
N TYR A 187 8.87 5.86 4.88
CA TYR A 187 8.13 7.00 5.47
C TYR A 187 8.65 7.37 6.86
N ARG A 188 9.06 6.40 7.68
CA ARG A 188 9.49 6.66 9.07
C ARG A 188 10.87 7.32 9.15
N CYS A 189 11.82 6.87 8.35
CA CYS A 189 13.24 7.20 8.53
C CYS A 189 13.81 8.05 7.40
N GLN A 190 13.18 8.09 6.23
CA GLN A 190 13.72 8.76 5.03
C GLN A 190 12.87 9.94 4.58
N ASP A 191 11.75 10.20 5.25
CA ASP A 191 10.80 11.28 4.92
C ASP A 191 10.36 11.26 3.45
N LEU A 192 10.32 10.06 2.86
CA LEU A 192 9.87 9.89 1.47
C LEU A 192 8.37 10.09 1.40
N THR A 193 7.92 10.74 0.34
CA THR A 193 6.51 10.92 -0.01
C THR A 193 6.20 10.23 -1.34
N TYR A 194 4.92 10.14 -1.67
CA TYR A 194 4.51 9.65 -2.98
C TYR A 194 4.93 10.60 -4.13
N HIS A 195 5.12 11.91 -3.83
CA HIS A 195 5.62 12.88 -4.80
C HIS A 195 7.07 12.60 -5.21
N ASP A 196 7.90 12.10 -4.30
CA ASP A 196 9.28 11.73 -4.60
C ASP A 196 9.31 10.58 -5.61
N LEU A 197 8.44 9.59 -5.42
CA LEU A 197 8.28 8.48 -6.37
C LEU A 197 7.83 8.97 -7.76
N ILE A 198 6.86 9.89 -7.81
CA ILE A 198 6.40 10.49 -9.06
C ILE A 198 7.56 11.23 -9.75
N THR A 199 8.34 12.00 -8.99
CA THR A 199 9.50 12.73 -9.51
C THR A 199 10.56 11.78 -10.07
N LEU A 200 10.82 10.65 -9.41
CA LEU A 200 11.72 9.61 -9.91
C LEU A 200 11.17 8.93 -11.18
N ALA A 201 9.86 8.69 -11.24
CA ALA A 201 9.20 8.12 -12.42
C ALA A 201 9.31 9.06 -13.63
N GLU A 202 9.10 10.36 -13.44
CA GLU A 202 9.27 11.36 -14.51
C GLU A 202 10.70 11.40 -15.02
N ARG A 203 11.69 11.43 -14.11
CA ARG A 203 13.11 11.35 -14.51
C ARG A 203 13.41 10.08 -15.29
N TYR A 204 12.83 8.95 -14.88
CA TYR A 204 12.97 7.70 -15.63
C TYR A 204 12.40 7.82 -17.05
N ILE A 205 11.20 8.38 -17.22
CA ILE A 205 10.59 8.61 -18.53
C ILE A 205 11.44 9.59 -19.38
N GLU A 206 11.94 10.67 -18.77
CA GLU A 206 12.79 11.66 -19.43
C GLU A 206 14.12 11.08 -19.93
N THR A 207 14.64 10.02 -19.30
CA THR A 207 15.85 9.33 -19.77
C THR A 207 15.67 8.55 -21.08
N GLY A 208 14.46 8.52 -21.63
CA GLY A 208 14.14 7.99 -22.95
C GLY A 208 13.85 6.48 -23.07
N PRO A 209 13.40 5.74 -22.03
CA PRO A 209 12.88 4.40 -22.27
C PRO A 209 11.58 4.49 -23.09
N GLU A 210 11.51 3.73 -24.19
CA GLU A 210 10.24 3.50 -24.88
C GLU A 210 9.28 2.84 -23.89
N LEU A 211 8.08 3.41 -23.70
CA LEU A 211 7.02 2.84 -22.86
C LEU A 211 6.20 1.76 -23.60
N GLU A 212 6.66 1.38 -24.78
CA GLU A 212 6.13 0.27 -25.57
C GLU A 212 6.85 -1.02 -25.15
N GLY A 213 6.11 -2.00 -24.63
CA GLY A 213 6.71 -3.27 -24.22
C GLY A 213 5.95 -3.95 -23.10
N ARG A 214 6.65 -4.84 -22.40
CA ARG A 214 6.15 -5.47 -21.17
C ARG A 214 6.98 -5.02 -20.01
N PHE A 215 6.35 -4.54 -18.95
CA PHE A 215 7.04 -4.02 -17.78
C PHE A 215 6.66 -4.82 -16.53
N LEU A 216 7.64 -5.00 -15.65
CA LEU A 216 7.41 -5.56 -14.33
C LEU A 216 8.03 -4.65 -13.28
N VAL A 217 7.18 -4.01 -12.49
CA VAL A 217 7.62 -3.25 -11.30
C VAL A 217 7.80 -4.23 -10.14
N VAL A 218 9.01 -4.30 -9.60
CA VAL A 218 9.34 -5.15 -8.47
C VAL A 218 9.63 -4.25 -7.27
N GLY A 219 8.75 -4.29 -6.28
CA GLY A 219 8.95 -3.60 -5.00
C GLY A 219 9.65 -4.48 -3.99
N ALA A 220 10.85 -4.09 -3.54
CA ALA A 220 11.46 -4.72 -2.37
C ALA A 220 10.72 -4.26 -1.10
N ARG A 221 10.18 -5.21 -0.32
CA ARG A 221 9.49 -4.86 0.93
C ARG A 221 10.53 -4.40 1.97
N THR A 222 10.32 -3.28 2.67
CA THR A 222 9.00 -2.78 3.14
C THR A 222 8.42 -1.61 2.34
N ALA A 223 9.24 -0.67 1.87
CA ALA A 223 8.76 0.50 1.12
C ALA A 223 8.24 0.18 -0.28
N GLY A 224 8.80 -0.83 -0.95
CA GLY A 224 8.33 -1.29 -2.25
C GLY A 224 6.87 -1.75 -2.28
N SER A 225 6.28 -2.12 -1.13
CA SER A 225 4.83 -2.40 -1.02
C SER A 225 3.94 -1.16 -1.23
N TYR A 226 4.51 0.02 -1.09
CA TYR A 226 3.84 1.30 -1.31
C TYR A 226 4.20 1.83 -2.69
N PHE A 227 5.48 1.72 -3.07
CA PHE A 227 5.98 2.31 -4.32
C PHE A 227 5.60 1.51 -5.57
N ALA A 228 5.71 0.19 -5.55
CA ALA A 228 5.45 -0.62 -6.73
C ALA A 228 4.05 -0.45 -7.34
N PRO A 229 2.94 -0.53 -6.56
CA PRO A 229 1.60 -0.35 -7.14
C PRO A 229 1.39 1.07 -7.66
N LEU A 230 1.88 2.09 -6.94
CA LEU A 230 1.72 3.48 -7.37
C LEU A 230 2.51 3.77 -8.65
N LEU A 231 3.75 3.29 -8.74
CA LEU A 231 4.58 3.45 -9.94
C LEU A 231 3.94 2.74 -11.15
N LYS A 232 3.36 1.55 -10.95
CA LYS A 232 2.61 0.83 -12.00
C LYS A 232 1.49 1.70 -12.54
N VAL A 233 0.60 2.19 -11.67
CA VAL A 233 -0.54 3.03 -12.09
C VAL A 233 -0.08 4.34 -12.73
N TYR A 234 0.98 4.94 -12.20
CA TYR A 234 1.55 6.16 -12.75
C TYR A 234 2.05 5.97 -14.19
N LEU A 235 2.84 4.92 -14.43
CA LEU A 235 3.38 4.61 -15.76
C LEU A 235 2.28 4.22 -16.75
N GLU A 236 1.24 3.50 -16.32
CA GLU A 236 0.05 3.24 -17.15
C GLU A 236 -0.62 4.53 -17.60
N GLY A 237 -0.81 5.48 -16.68
CA GLY A 237 -1.34 6.81 -16.99
C GLY A 237 -0.49 7.62 -17.96
N ARG A 238 0.79 7.28 -18.12
CA ARG A 238 1.74 7.88 -19.08
C ARG A 238 1.86 7.11 -20.39
N GLY A 239 1.06 6.07 -20.59
CA GLY A 239 1.01 5.29 -21.83
C GLY A 239 1.83 4.00 -21.81
N ALA A 240 2.41 3.61 -20.67
CA ALA A 240 3.02 2.29 -20.55
C ALA A 240 1.94 1.21 -20.71
N SER A 241 2.12 0.35 -21.70
CA SER A 241 1.24 -0.79 -21.92
C SER A 241 1.81 -2.04 -21.26
N ASN A 242 0.92 -2.96 -20.86
CA ASN A 242 1.28 -4.28 -20.32
C ASN A 242 2.31 -4.24 -19.17
N ILE A 243 1.99 -3.46 -18.14
CA ILE A 243 2.78 -3.33 -16.92
C ILE A 243 2.11 -4.08 -15.78
N SER A 244 2.89 -4.87 -15.06
CA SER A 244 2.47 -5.56 -13.85
C SER A 244 3.35 -5.14 -12.69
N TRP A 245 2.88 -5.34 -11.46
CA TRP A 245 3.71 -5.17 -10.28
C TRP A 245 3.69 -6.40 -9.38
N VAL A 246 4.75 -6.53 -8.60
CA VAL A 246 4.90 -7.55 -7.56
C VAL A 246 5.77 -7.00 -6.44
N THR A 247 5.56 -7.48 -5.23
CA THR A 247 6.45 -7.18 -4.10
C THR A 247 7.20 -8.44 -3.67
N VAL A 248 8.47 -8.27 -3.29
CA VAL A 248 9.35 -9.37 -2.88
C VAL A 248 10.00 -9.07 -1.53
N ARG A 249 10.21 -10.10 -0.71
CA ARG A 249 10.97 -10.02 0.54
C ARG A 249 12.34 -10.66 0.35
N PRO A 250 13.43 -9.87 0.16
CA PRO A 250 14.75 -10.44 -0.14
C PRO A 250 15.26 -11.41 0.93
N LYS A 251 15.06 -11.09 2.22
CA LYS A 251 15.63 -11.83 3.37
C LYS A 251 14.98 -13.20 3.63
N TYR A 252 13.72 -13.40 3.26
CA TYR A 252 12.96 -14.62 3.61
C TYR A 252 12.83 -15.62 2.45
N GLY A 253 13.33 -15.25 1.26
CA GLY A 253 13.14 -16.00 0.03
C GLY A 253 11.69 -15.92 -0.49
N THR A 254 11.48 -16.33 -1.74
CA THR A 254 10.16 -16.34 -2.37
C THR A 254 9.37 -17.60 -1.97
N HIS A 255 8.17 -17.44 -1.42
CA HIS A 255 7.26 -18.58 -1.18
C HIS A 255 6.92 -19.27 -2.52
N GLY A 256 6.51 -20.54 -2.51
CA GLY A 256 6.19 -21.28 -3.75
C GLY A 256 5.17 -20.57 -4.65
N ILE A 257 4.21 -19.86 -4.04
CA ILE A 257 3.22 -19.02 -4.72
C ILE A 257 3.85 -17.80 -5.36
N GLU A 258 4.62 -17.03 -4.59
CA GLU A 258 5.30 -15.82 -5.07
C GLU A 258 6.29 -16.18 -6.18
N ARG A 259 7.01 -17.30 -6.03
CA ARG A 259 7.92 -17.83 -7.05
C ARG A 259 7.18 -18.23 -8.33
N LYS A 260 6.00 -18.85 -8.22
CA LYS A 260 5.18 -19.20 -9.38
C LYS A 260 4.68 -17.94 -10.08
N ARG A 261 4.17 -16.96 -9.34
CA ARG A 261 3.71 -15.66 -9.87
C ARG A 261 4.86 -14.91 -10.54
N LEU A 262 6.00 -14.78 -9.87
CA LEU A 262 7.18 -14.11 -10.42
C LEU A 262 7.66 -14.80 -11.71
N ARG A 263 7.73 -16.14 -11.72
CA ARG A 263 8.06 -16.89 -12.94
C ARG A 263 7.07 -16.66 -14.07
N GLN A 264 5.78 -16.53 -13.77
CA GLN A 264 4.75 -16.24 -14.77
C GLN A 264 4.95 -14.84 -15.36
N LEU A 265 5.21 -13.85 -14.50
CA LEU A 265 5.45 -12.46 -14.92
C LEU A 265 6.75 -12.31 -15.72
N LEU A 266 7.76 -13.14 -15.43
CA LEU A 266 9.05 -13.13 -16.12
C LEU A 266 9.10 -13.96 -17.43
N ARG A 267 8.02 -14.68 -17.81
CA ARG A 267 8.07 -15.62 -18.96
C ARG A 267 8.45 -14.98 -20.28
N ASP A 268 8.07 -13.72 -20.46
CA ASP A 268 8.21 -13.00 -21.72
C ASP A 268 9.24 -11.86 -21.58
N GLU A 269 10.24 -12.06 -20.72
CA GLU A 269 11.40 -11.17 -20.50
C GLU A 269 11.04 -9.68 -20.40
N PRO A 270 10.17 -9.29 -19.44
CA PRO A 270 9.76 -7.90 -19.30
C PRO A 270 10.94 -7.01 -18.87
N THR A 271 10.89 -5.74 -19.22
CA THR A 271 11.73 -4.72 -18.60
C THR A 271 11.39 -4.63 -17.12
N VAL A 272 12.36 -4.92 -16.26
CA VAL A 272 12.18 -4.93 -14.81
C VAL A 272 12.57 -3.58 -14.23
N ILE A 273 11.62 -2.94 -13.55
CA ILE A 273 11.85 -1.70 -12.78
C ILE A 273 11.84 -2.08 -11.30
N LEU A 274 12.99 -1.93 -10.65
CA LEU A 274 13.13 -2.20 -9.22
C LEU A 274 12.84 -0.94 -8.42
N THR A 275 11.93 -1.04 -7.44
CA THR A 275 11.69 0.02 -6.45
C THR A 275 12.09 -0.48 -5.08
N ASP A 276 12.94 0.29 -4.40
CA ASP A 276 13.43 -0.01 -3.07
C ASP A 276 13.64 1.30 -2.31
N ASP A 277 13.61 1.22 -0.98
CA ASP A 277 14.14 2.28 -0.13
C ASP A 277 15.64 2.07 0.11
N TYR A 278 16.36 3.12 0.49
CA TYR A 278 17.76 2.97 0.86
C TYR A 278 17.88 2.15 2.15
N SER A 279 18.77 1.16 2.22
CA SER A 279 18.97 0.43 3.48
C SER A 279 19.65 1.30 4.52
N ASN A 280 19.01 1.53 5.66
CA ASN A 280 19.66 2.12 6.84
C ASN A 280 20.58 1.12 7.57
#